data_AF-A0A3G4VP50-F1
#
_entry.id   AF-A0A3G4VP50-F1
#
_cell.length_a   1.000
_cell.length_b   1.000
_cell.length_c   1.000
_cell.angle_alpha   90.00
_cell.angle_beta   90.00
_cell.angle_gamma   90.00
#
_symmetry.space_group_name_H-M   'P 1'
#
loop_
_entity.id
_entity.type
_entity.pdbx_description
1 polymer ?
#
loop_
_entity_poly.entity_id
_entity_poly.type
_entity_poly.pdbx_seq_one_letter_code
_entity_poly.pdbx_strand_id
1 'polypeptide(L)'
;MWKRVVQDGRWALWLVCACYLVVVYITSRGLIGAPRYRLFQARVHDCRARAAVLAATISPESTESTGSVDSTDSAAKSAVAKSAVLKAVNERLDGFGVGGQVVWRLLPQRAVIAIPLSKLAAAWRALHHAETQLLRLEHPEEITLRILALRLRLASDPDPVNNSLGTELAAHAGDAPAERALLIAATEDLHRQEDDDFEREYEHQRIALWLALTGIAAVLLLGLALDHRLSMLLGGLGGFLSPLIGVMRSQRPTSWGVLVLAPVGGALAAPGGLLLVRMLADPELNLLGQVFLHNSWGAPAQPISLAVALLFGFSGTLFSRLALAATGQLVPTAGRTARPGPPGRP
;
A
#
# COMPACT_ATOMS: atom_id res chain seq x y z
N MET A 1 9.11 41.66 13.87
CA MET A 1 8.80 40.46 14.66
C MET A 1 9.38 39.19 14.03
N TRP A 2 9.18 38.93 12.73
CA TRP A 2 9.79 37.79 12.02
C TRP A 2 11.33 37.72 12.04
N LYS A 3 12.04 38.85 11.96
CA LYS A 3 13.52 38.86 12.02
C LYS A 3 14.09 38.34 13.36
N ARG A 4 13.38 38.50 14.48
CA ARG A 4 13.79 37.94 15.79
C ARG A 4 13.45 36.45 15.92
N VAL A 5 12.35 35.99 15.33
CA VAL A 5 11.95 34.57 15.35
C VAL A 5 12.91 33.70 14.52
N VAL A 6 13.46 34.25 13.43
CA VAL A 6 14.45 33.57 12.58
C VAL A 6 15.84 33.52 13.24
N GLN A 7 16.18 34.48 14.11
CA GLN A 7 17.50 34.57 14.74
C GLN A 7 17.74 33.50 15.83
N ASP A 8 16.70 32.93 16.44
CA ASP A 8 16.89 31.99 17.55
C ASP A 8 17.16 30.54 17.13
N GLY A 9 17.03 30.16 15.85
CA GLY A 9 17.27 28.80 15.34
C GLY A 9 16.37 27.69 15.95
N ARG A 10 15.70 27.96 17.06
CA ARG A 10 14.79 27.08 17.81
C ARG A 10 13.58 26.65 16.99
N TRP A 11 13.08 27.55 16.15
CA TRP A 11 11.91 27.32 15.32
C TRP A 11 12.21 26.56 14.03
N ALA A 12 13.48 26.52 13.59
CA ALA A 12 13.85 25.90 12.31
C ALA A 12 13.55 24.40 12.31
N LEU A 13 13.93 23.67 13.38
CA LEU A 13 13.65 22.24 13.50
C LEU A 13 12.14 21.95 13.54
N TRP A 14 11.38 22.71 14.33
CA TRP A 14 9.93 22.61 14.41
C TRP A 14 9.25 22.85 13.06
N LEU A 15 9.68 23.89 12.33
CA LEU A 15 9.11 24.23 11.04
C LEU A 15 9.42 23.16 9.99
N VAL A 16 10.63 22.61 9.97
CA VAL A 16 11.00 21.51 9.07
C VAL A 16 10.21 20.25 9.39
N CYS A 17 10.09 19.87 10.67
CA CYS A 17 9.29 18.70 11.09
C CYS A 17 7.80 18.88 10.74
N ALA A 18 7.24 20.06 10.97
CA ALA A 18 5.85 20.38 10.62
C ALA A 18 5.63 20.35 9.10
N CYS A 19 6.53 20.96 8.33
CA CYS A 19 6.49 20.94 6.87
C CYS A 19 6.59 19.49 6.33
N TYR A 20 7.49 18.69 6.90
CA TYR A 20 7.64 17.28 6.55
C TYR A 20 6.36 16.48 6.81
N LEU A 21 5.73 16.64 7.98
CA LEU A 21 4.44 16.00 8.29
C LEU A 21 3.34 16.41 7.31
N VAL A 22 3.29 17.69 6.92
CA VAL A 22 2.33 18.17 5.92
C VAL A 22 2.59 17.50 4.58
N VAL A 23 3.84 17.42 4.11
CA VAL A 23 4.18 16.74 2.86
C VAL A 23 3.83 15.26 2.91
N VAL A 24 4.17 14.54 3.98
CA VAL A 24 3.85 13.11 4.17
C VAL A 24 2.33 12.88 4.18
N TYR A 25 1.58 13.76 4.84
CA TYR A 25 0.13 13.69 4.89
C TYR A 25 -0.52 13.96 3.52
N ILE A 26 -0.03 14.96 2.79
CA ILE A 26 -0.52 15.29 1.44
C ILE A 26 -0.19 14.18 0.45
N THR A 27 1.03 13.66 0.50
CA THR A 27 1.49 12.60 -0.42
C THR A 27 0.79 11.27 -0.15
N SER A 28 0.63 10.85 1.11
CA SER A 28 -0.15 9.63 1.45
C SER A 28 -1.59 9.71 0.95
N ARG A 29 -2.29 10.82 1.19
CA ARG A 29 -3.71 10.94 0.82
C ARG A 29 -3.95 11.31 -0.64
N GLY A 30 -3.04 12.08 -1.23
CA GLY A 30 -3.15 12.59 -2.60
C GLY A 30 -2.57 11.64 -3.65
N LEU A 31 -1.29 11.26 -3.53
CA LEU A 31 -0.60 10.49 -4.58
C LEU A 31 -0.98 9.01 -4.60
N ILE A 32 -1.29 8.42 -3.44
CA ILE A 32 -1.64 6.99 -3.36
C ILE A 32 -3.15 6.79 -3.51
N GLY A 33 -3.94 7.63 -2.85
CA GLY A 33 -5.40 7.54 -2.86
C GLY A 33 -6.04 7.87 -4.22
N ALA A 34 -5.54 8.90 -4.92
CA ALA A 34 -6.14 9.38 -6.16
C ALA A 34 -6.11 8.38 -7.34
N PRO A 35 -4.98 7.76 -7.70
CA PRO A 35 -4.96 6.79 -8.81
C PRO A 35 -5.83 5.57 -8.51
N ARG A 36 -5.83 5.07 -7.26
CA ARG A 36 -6.69 3.96 -6.85
C ARG A 36 -8.17 4.32 -6.91
N TYR A 37 -8.53 5.54 -6.55
CA TYR A 37 -9.89 6.02 -6.66
C TYR A 37 -10.33 6.20 -8.12
N ARG A 38 -9.44 6.67 -9.01
CA ARG A 38 -9.73 6.71 -10.46
C ARG A 38 -9.99 5.32 -11.02
N LEU A 39 -9.20 4.34 -10.62
CA LEU A 39 -9.39 2.94 -11.03
C LEU A 39 -10.72 2.39 -10.50
N PHE A 40 -11.06 2.69 -9.24
CA PHE A 40 -12.38 2.36 -8.67
C PHE A 40 -13.52 2.98 -9.48
N GLN A 41 -13.44 4.27 -9.83
CA GLN A 41 -14.46 4.94 -10.65
C GLN A 41 -14.62 4.30 -12.03
N ALA A 42 -13.51 3.93 -12.68
CA ALA A 42 -13.54 3.23 -13.95
C ALA A 42 -14.28 1.87 -13.82
N ARG A 43 -13.92 1.04 -12.83
CA ARG A 43 -14.60 -0.24 -12.60
C ARG A 43 -16.08 -0.07 -12.24
N VAL A 44 -16.45 0.95 -11.46
CA VAL A 44 -17.86 1.25 -11.16
C VAL A 44 -18.62 1.60 -12.44
N HIS A 45 -18.03 2.39 -13.33
CA HIS A 45 -18.63 2.73 -14.62
C HIS A 45 -18.84 1.47 -15.48
N ASP A 46 -17.84 0.60 -15.56
CA ASP A 46 -17.94 -0.68 -16.28
C ASP A 46 -19.01 -1.60 -15.69
N CYS A 47 -19.14 -1.65 -14.36
CA CYS A 47 -20.21 -2.36 -13.67
C CYS A 47 -21.60 -1.82 -14.01
N ARG A 48 -21.77 -0.49 -14.04
CA ARG A 48 -23.04 0.12 -14.42
C ARG A 48 -23.41 -0.17 -15.87
N ALA A 49 -22.44 -0.08 -16.78
CA ALA A 49 -22.67 -0.42 -18.18
C ALA A 49 -23.15 -1.87 -18.33
N ARG A 50 -22.51 -2.81 -17.62
CA ARG A 50 -22.91 -4.23 -17.59
C ARG A 50 -24.30 -4.44 -16.99
N ALA A 51 -24.59 -3.79 -15.86
CA ALA A 51 -25.91 -3.87 -15.23
C ALA A 51 -27.02 -3.31 -16.15
N ALA A 52 -26.74 -2.26 -16.93
CA ALA A 52 -27.68 -1.72 -17.90
C ALA A 52 -27.94 -2.68 -19.07
N VAL A 53 -26.90 -3.34 -19.60
CA VAL A 53 -27.06 -4.37 -20.65
C VAL A 53 -27.90 -5.54 -20.14
N LEU A 54 -27.64 -6.02 -18.93
CA LEU A 54 -28.42 -7.09 -18.30
C LEU A 54 -29.87 -6.67 -18.00
N ALA A 55 -30.11 -5.41 -17.64
CA ALA A 55 -31.46 -4.89 -17.44
C ALA A 55 -32.27 -4.88 -18.75
N ALA A 56 -31.62 -4.58 -19.88
CA ALA A 56 -32.23 -4.58 -21.20
C ALA A 56 -32.58 -6.00 -21.66
N THR A 57 -31.75 -7.00 -21.36
CA THR A 57 -32.00 -8.40 -21.73
C THR A 57 -33.02 -9.11 -20.83
N ILE A 58 -33.20 -8.63 -19.60
CA ILE A 58 -34.17 -9.19 -18.63
C ILE A 58 -35.56 -8.51 -18.75
N SER A 59 -35.68 -7.40 -19.48
CA SER A 59 -36.97 -6.70 -19.65
C SER A 59 -38.01 -7.55 -20.41
N PRO A 60 -39.29 -7.55 -19.98
CA PRO A 60 -40.28 -8.59 -20.28
C PRO A 60 -40.97 -8.47 -21.66
N GLU A 61 -40.32 -7.88 -22.66
CA GLU A 61 -40.90 -7.70 -24.00
C GLU A 61 -40.98 -9.00 -24.83
N SER A 62 -40.45 -10.12 -24.33
CA SER A 62 -40.55 -11.44 -24.97
C SER A 62 -41.65 -12.35 -24.40
N THR A 63 -42.55 -11.81 -23.56
CA THR A 63 -43.66 -12.57 -22.96
C THR A 63 -44.97 -12.49 -23.75
N GLU A 64 -44.92 -12.25 -25.07
CA GLU A 64 -46.07 -12.41 -25.97
C GLU A 64 -45.74 -13.43 -27.06
N SER A 65 -45.51 -14.69 -26.70
CA SER A 65 -45.69 -15.80 -27.63
C SER A 65 -45.63 -17.15 -26.93
N THR A 66 -46.66 -17.95 -27.18
CA THR A 66 -46.75 -19.42 -27.05
C THR A 66 -46.87 -20.02 -25.64
N GLY A 67 -48.08 -20.52 -25.38
CA GLY A 67 -48.51 -21.15 -24.13
C GLY A 67 -47.85 -22.48 -23.80
N SER A 68 -47.63 -22.66 -22.50
CA SER A 68 -47.40 -23.93 -21.80
C SER A 68 -47.49 -23.62 -20.30
N VAL A 69 -48.53 -24.12 -19.63
CA VAL A 69 -49.02 -23.59 -18.34
C VAL A 69 -48.23 -24.06 -17.10
N ASP A 70 -47.34 -25.06 -17.21
CA ASP A 70 -46.66 -25.62 -16.01
C ASP A 70 -45.17 -25.22 -15.83
N SER A 71 -44.50 -24.71 -16.87
CA SER A 71 -43.08 -24.29 -16.79
C SER A 71 -42.89 -22.78 -16.61
N THR A 72 -43.93 -21.99 -16.88
CA THR A 72 -43.95 -20.52 -16.82
C THR A 72 -43.78 -19.99 -15.40
N ASP A 73 -44.28 -20.69 -14.38
CA ASP A 73 -44.18 -20.25 -12.99
C ASP A 73 -42.73 -20.24 -12.47
N SER A 74 -41.91 -21.22 -12.88
CA SER A 74 -40.50 -21.30 -12.47
C SER A 74 -39.63 -20.27 -13.19
N ALA A 75 -39.89 -20.05 -14.49
CA ALA A 75 -39.18 -19.10 -15.32
C ALA A 75 -39.53 -17.65 -14.95
N ALA A 76 -40.81 -17.37 -14.69
CA ALA A 76 -41.28 -16.08 -14.20
C ALA A 76 -40.72 -15.77 -12.80
N LYS A 77 -40.71 -16.74 -11.87
CA LYS A 77 -40.06 -16.56 -10.56
C LYS A 77 -38.56 -16.31 -10.67
N SER A 78 -37.87 -16.98 -11.61
CA SER A 78 -36.45 -16.75 -11.89
C SER A 78 -36.19 -15.37 -12.48
N ALA A 79 -37.01 -14.90 -13.44
CA ALA A 79 -36.90 -13.56 -14.01
C ALA A 79 -37.15 -12.45 -12.95
N VAL A 80 -38.16 -12.64 -12.10
CA VAL A 80 -38.44 -11.73 -10.97
C VAL A 80 -37.26 -11.70 -9.99
N ALA A 81 -36.69 -12.86 -9.63
CA ALA A 81 -35.51 -12.92 -8.75
C ALA A 81 -34.29 -12.22 -9.37
N LYS A 82 -34.03 -12.43 -10.67
CA LYS A 82 -32.94 -11.76 -11.40
C LYS A 82 -33.12 -10.24 -11.45
N SER A 83 -34.34 -9.77 -11.71
CA SER A 83 -34.66 -8.34 -11.73
C SER A 83 -34.49 -7.68 -10.34
N ALA A 84 -34.82 -8.40 -9.26
CA ALA A 84 -34.64 -7.94 -7.88
C ALA A 84 -33.16 -7.82 -7.51
N VAL A 85 -32.33 -8.81 -7.88
CA VAL A 85 -30.88 -8.75 -7.69
C VAL A 85 -30.28 -7.59 -8.47
N LEU A 86 -30.70 -7.39 -9.72
CA LEU A 86 -30.19 -6.30 -10.57
C LEU A 86 -30.58 -4.91 -10.03
N LYS A 87 -31.80 -4.77 -9.48
CA LYS A 87 -32.23 -3.57 -8.77
C LYS A 87 -31.37 -3.29 -7.54
N ALA A 88 -31.10 -4.30 -6.71
CA ALA A 88 -30.23 -4.19 -5.55
C ALA A 88 -28.78 -3.80 -5.92
N VAL A 89 -28.25 -4.35 -7.02
CA VAL A 89 -26.94 -3.96 -7.56
C VAL A 89 -26.93 -2.51 -8.01
N ASN A 90 -27.93 -2.06 -8.77
CA ASN A 90 -28.04 -0.68 -9.24
C ASN A 90 -28.16 0.32 -8.07
N GLU A 91 -29.03 0.05 -7.10
CA GLU A 91 -29.16 0.89 -5.89
C GLU A 91 -27.81 1.04 -5.15
N ARG A 92 -27.04 -0.05 -5.09
CA ARG A 92 -25.72 -0.04 -4.45
C ARG A 92 -24.67 0.70 -5.27
N LEU A 93 -24.70 0.57 -6.60
CA LEU A 93 -23.84 1.32 -7.52
C LEU A 93 -24.16 2.82 -7.50
N ASP A 94 -25.42 3.20 -7.40
CA ASP A 94 -25.86 4.59 -7.29
C ASP A 94 -25.40 5.23 -5.96
N GLY A 95 -25.39 4.44 -4.89
CA GLY A 95 -24.80 4.81 -3.60
C GLY A 95 -23.31 5.21 -3.67
N PHE A 96 -22.56 4.71 -4.66
CA PHE A 96 -21.17 5.13 -4.89
C PHE A 96 -21.05 6.48 -5.62
N GLY A 97 -22.06 6.86 -6.42
CA GLY A 97 -22.06 8.11 -7.21
C GLY A 97 -22.52 9.33 -6.41
N VAL A 98 -23.48 9.16 -5.52
CA VAL A 98 -24.09 10.25 -4.74
C VAL A 98 -23.37 10.42 -3.40
N GLY A 99 -22.12 10.92 -3.42
CA GLY A 99 -21.46 11.55 -2.26
C GLY A 99 -21.37 10.76 -0.93
N GLY A 100 -21.66 9.46 -0.89
CA GLY A 100 -21.92 8.76 0.38
C GLY A 100 -20.69 8.10 1.01
N GLN A 101 -19.88 7.37 0.23
CA GLN A 101 -18.81 6.54 0.79
C GLN A 101 -17.40 7.08 0.57
N VAL A 102 -17.08 7.64 -0.60
CA VAL A 102 -15.74 8.18 -0.88
C VAL A 102 -15.86 9.66 -1.27
N VAL A 103 -16.00 10.51 -0.26
CA VAL A 103 -16.19 11.95 -0.47
C VAL A 103 -14.86 12.59 -0.87
N TRP A 104 -14.85 13.24 -2.04
CA TRP A 104 -13.89 14.30 -2.36
C TRP A 104 -14.05 15.42 -1.35
N ARG A 105 -13.22 15.42 -0.30
CA ARG A 105 -13.07 16.61 0.52
C ARG A 105 -11.85 17.37 0.03
N LEU A 106 -12.10 18.31 -0.87
CA LEU A 106 -11.25 19.48 -1.01
C LEU A 106 -11.36 20.23 0.33
N LEU A 107 -10.32 20.18 1.16
CA LEU A 107 -10.22 21.10 2.28
C LEU A 107 -10.02 22.50 1.68
N PRO A 108 -11.03 23.41 1.77
CA PRO A 108 -11.04 24.67 1.01
C PRO A 108 -9.88 25.60 1.38
N GLN A 109 -9.23 25.38 2.53
CA GLN A 109 -8.07 26.16 2.98
C GLN A 109 -6.71 25.54 2.63
N ARG A 110 -6.63 24.30 2.14
CA ARG A 110 -5.34 23.62 1.93
C ARG A 110 -5.16 22.93 0.56
N ALA A 111 -6.17 22.93 -0.32
CA ALA A 111 -6.09 22.26 -1.63
C ALA A 111 -5.62 20.79 -1.55
N VAL A 112 -5.85 20.12 -0.41
CA VAL A 112 -5.48 18.73 -0.19
C VAL A 112 -6.70 17.85 -0.39
N ILE A 113 -6.56 16.87 -1.27
CA ILE A 113 -7.56 15.83 -1.54
C ILE A 113 -7.41 14.76 -0.47
N ALA A 114 -8.39 14.65 0.43
CA ALA A 114 -8.37 13.63 1.48
C ALA A 114 -9.35 12.49 1.15
N ILE A 115 -8.84 11.40 0.57
CA ILE A 115 -9.60 10.17 0.38
C ILE A 115 -9.37 9.27 1.61
N PRO A 116 -10.40 8.99 2.43
CA PRO A 116 -10.26 8.04 3.54
C PRO A 116 -10.08 6.62 3.00
N LEU A 117 -8.86 6.09 3.09
CA LEU A 117 -8.49 4.77 2.58
C LEU A 117 -9.36 3.64 3.14
N SER A 118 -9.79 3.74 4.41
CA SER A 118 -10.69 2.75 5.02
C SER A 118 -12.06 2.70 4.35
N LYS A 119 -12.61 3.86 3.95
CA LYS A 119 -13.87 3.89 3.20
C LYS A 119 -13.69 3.43 1.76
N LEU A 120 -12.52 3.72 1.16
CA LEU A 120 -12.18 3.23 -0.16
C LEU A 120 -12.10 1.70 -0.17
N ALA A 121 -11.46 1.07 0.83
CA ALA A 121 -11.41 -0.38 0.97
C ALA A 121 -12.82 -1.00 1.15
N ALA A 122 -13.67 -0.38 1.98
CA ALA A 122 -15.05 -0.82 2.13
C ALA A 122 -15.86 -0.70 0.83
N ALA A 123 -15.64 0.36 0.06
CA ALA A 123 -16.28 0.56 -1.25
C ALA A 123 -15.81 -0.48 -2.28
N TRP A 124 -14.52 -0.84 -2.26
CA TRP A 124 -13.95 -1.91 -3.09
C TRP A 124 -14.61 -3.26 -2.81
N ARG A 125 -14.73 -3.67 -1.53
CA ARG A 125 -15.44 -4.90 -1.16
C ARG A 125 -16.89 -4.92 -1.64
N ALA A 126 -17.58 -3.78 -1.50
CA ALA A 126 -18.95 -3.65 -1.96
C ALA A 126 -19.07 -3.73 -3.50
N LEU A 127 -18.07 -3.22 -4.24
CA LEU A 127 -17.97 -3.35 -5.68
C LEU A 127 -17.69 -4.79 -6.10
N HIS A 128 -16.71 -5.47 -5.48
CA HIS A 128 -16.42 -6.88 -5.73
C HIS A 128 -17.65 -7.75 -5.53
N HIS A 129 -18.44 -7.48 -4.48
CA HIS A 129 -19.69 -8.20 -4.24
C HIS A 129 -20.72 -7.96 -5.35
N ALA A 130 -20.84 -6.72 -5.84
CA ALA A 130 -21.71 -6.39 -6.97
C ALA A 130 -21.26 -7.06 -8.27
N GLU A 131 -19.95 -7.12 -8.54
CA GLU A 131 -19.38 -7.82 -9.71
C GLU A 131 -19.67 -9.31 -9.68
N THR A 132 -19.50 -9.96 -8.52
CA THR A 132 -19.84 -11.37 -8.34
C THR A 132 -21.34 -11.62 -8.54
N GLN A 133 -22.21 -10.71 -8.08
CA GLN A 133 -23.65 -10.82 -8.32
C GLN A 133 -24.01 -10.66 -9.80
N LEU A 134 -23.35 -9.76 -10.53
CA LEU A 134 -23.55 -9.60 -11.98
C LEU A 134 -23.10 -10.84 -12.76
N LEU A 135 -21.96 -11.44 -12.40
CA LEU A 135 -21.47 -12.69 -13.02
C LEU A 135 -22.46 -13.86 -12.88
N ARG A 136 -23.23 -13.90 -11.78
CA ARG A 136 -24.29 -14.90 -11.56
C ARG A 136 -25.52 -14.67 -12.46
N LEU A 137 -25.65 -13.50 -13.08
CA LEU A 137 -26.76 -13.12 -13.96
C LEU A 137 -26.36 -13.14 -15.45
N GLU A 138 -25.07 -13.04 -15.78
CA GLU A 138 -24.53 -13.05 -17.15
C GLU A 138 -24.91 -14.32 -17.95
N HIS A 139 -24.95 -14.16 -19.28
CA HIS A 139 -25.25 -15.23 -20.24
C HIS A 139 -24.04 -16.15 -20.50
N PRO A 140 -24.28 -17.42 -20.88
CA PRO A 140 -23.20 -18.41 -21.08
C PRO A 140 -22.17 -17.99 -22.13
N GLU A 141 -22.56 -17.23 -23.15
CA GLU A 141 -21.64 -16.73 -24.19
C GLU A 141 -20.65 -15.70 -23.63
N GLU A 142 -21.10 -14.78 -22.77
CA GLU A 142 -20.23 -13.79 -22.12
C GLU A 142 -19.27 -14.43 -21.13
N ILE A 143 -19.70 -15.52 -20.48
CA ILE A 143 -18.89 -16.30 -19.54
C ILE A 143 -17.66 -16.90 -20.23
N THR A 144 -17.81 -17.44 -21.44
CA THR A 144 -16.68 -18.04 -22.17
C THR A 144 -15.62 -17.00 -22.56
N LEU A 145 -16.04 -15.79 -22.97
CA LEU A 145 -15.14 -14.66 -23.22
C LEU A 145 -14.42 -14.22 -21.94
N ARG A 146 -15.14 -14.20 -20.81
CA ARG A 146 -14.58 -13.85 -19.50
C ARG A 146 -13.55 -14.86 -19.02
N ILE A 147 -13.80 -16.15 -19.25
CA ILE A 147 -12.86 -17.24 -18.97
C ILE A 147 -11.59 -17.07 -19.78
N LEU A 148 -11.71 -16.74 -21.07
CA LEU A 148 -10.55 -16.49 -21.93
C LEU A 148 -9.72 -15.30 -21.41
N ALA A 149 -10.37 -14.18 -21.08
CA ALA A 149 -9.72 -13.01 -20.50
C ALA A 149 -9.03 -13.33 -19.16
N LEU A 150 -9.68 -14.12 -18.29
CA LEU A 150 -9.12 -14.54 -17.02
C LEU A 150 -7.90 -15.45 -17.21
N ARG A 151 -7.96 -16.41 -18.15
CA ARG A 151 -6.82 -17.28 -18.49
C ARG A 151 -5.63 -16.47 -19.00
N LEU A 152 -5.86 -15.47 -19.86
CA LEU A 152 -4.80 -14.57 -20.33
C LEU A 152 -4.18 -13.77 -19.17
N ARG A 153 -5.01 -13.27 -18.24
CA ARG A 153 -4.53 -12.55 -17.06
C ARG A 153 -3.70 -13.47 -16.14
N LEU A 154 -4.19 -14.68 -15.85
CA LEU A 154 -3.49 -15.65 -15.01
C LEU A 154 -2.18 -16.13 -15.66
N ALA A 155 -2.14 -16.30 -16.98
CA ALA A 155 -0.92 -16.67 -17.70
C ALA A 155 0.15 -15.56 -17.70
N SER A 156 -0.27 -14.29 -17.56
CA SER A 156 0.64 -13.15 -17.44
C SER A 156 1.14 -12.91 -16.01
N ASP A 157 0.56 -13.59 -15.01
CA ASP A 157 0.84 -13.39 -13.60
C ASP A 157 1.90 -14.41 -13.10
N PRO A 158 3.05 -13.96 -12.55
CA PRO A 158 4.09 -14.85 -12.06
C PRO A 158 3.73 -15.62 -10.77
N ASP A 159 2.58 -15.40 -10.15
CA ASP A 159 2.21 -16.08 -8.90
C ASP A 159 1.91 -17.57 -9.12
N PRO A 160 2.60 -18.51 -8.43
CA PRO A 160 2.33 -19.96 -8.55
C PRO A 160 0.89 -20.35 -8.17
N VAL A 161 0.21 -19.61 -7.29
CA VAL A 161 -1.18 -19.89 -6.89
C VAL A 161 -2.15 -19.58 -8.05
N ASN A 162 -1.88 -18.50 -8.78
CA ASN A 162 -2.66 -18.08 -9.95
C ASN A 162 -2.45 -19.03 -11.13
N ASN A 163 -1.27 -19.63 -11.23
CA ASN A 163 -0.98 -20.66 -12.22
C ASN A 163 -1.75 -21.98 -11.95
N SER A 164 -1.89 -22.41 -10.70
CA SER A 164 -2.73 -23.58 -10.38
C SER A 164 -4.20 -23.38 -10.73
N LEU A 165 -4.75 -22.19 -10.45
CA LEU A 165 -6.12 -21.83 -10.85
C LEU A 165 -6.28 -21.82 -12.38
N GLY A 166 -5.27 -21.33 -13.11
CA GLY A 166 -5.23 -21.40 -14.57
C GLY A 166 -5.27 -22.83 -15.11
N THR A 167 -4.55 -23.76 -14.47
CA THR A 167 -4.55 -25.18 -14.85
C THR A 167 -5.86 -25.88 -14.52
N GLU A 168 -6.49 -25.57 -13.39
CA GLU A 168 -7.82 -26.11 -13.04
C GLU A 168 -8.91 -25.59 -13.97
N LEU A 169 -8.86 -24.31 -14.35
CA LEU A 169 -9.76 -23.76 -15.36
C LEU A 169 -9.56 -24.42 -16.72
N ALA A 170 -8.33 -24.78 -17.10
CA ALA A 170 -8.06 -25.47 -18.36
C ALA A 170 -8.54 -26.93 -18.33
N ALA A 171 -8.49 -27.60 -17.18
CA ALA A 171 -8.91 -28.98 -17.01
C ALA A 171 -10.44 -29.18 -17.15
N HIS A 172 -11.24 -28.16 -16.81
CA HIS A 172 -12.70 -28.19 -16.90
C HIS A 172 -13.26 -27.57 -18.19
N ALA A 173 -12.40 -27.44 -19.22
CA ALA A 173 -12.81 -26.88 -20.50
C ALA A 173 -13.91 -27.74 -21.16
N GLY A 174 -15.09 -27.17 -21.40
CA GLY A 174 -16.22 -27.80 -22.09
C GLY A 174 -17.43 -28.14 -21.23
N ASP A 175 -17.38 -27.98 -19.90
CA ASP A 175 -18.53 -28.16 -19.00
C ASP A 175 -19.10 -26.81 -18.54
N ALA A 176 -20.03 -26.25 -19.31
CA ALA A 176 -20.57 -24.89 -19.11
C ALA A 176 -21.02 -24.54 -17.67
N PRO A 177 -21.73 -25.41 -16.91
CA PRO A 177 -22.06 -25.13 -15.51
C PRO A 177 -20.85 -25.18 -14.56
N ALA A 178 -19.91 -26.12 -14.76
CA ALA A 178 -18.72 -26.23 -13.92
C ALA A 178 -17.72 -25.10 -14.19
N GLU A 179 -17.54 -24.72 -15.46
CA GLU A 179 -16.74 -23.56 -15.87
C GLU A 179 -17.26 -22.26 -15.25
N ARG A 180 -18.58 -22.08 -15.21
CA ARG A 180 -19.21 -20.91 -14.56
C ARG A 180 -18.95 -20.89 -13.06
N ALA A 181 -19.10 -22.03 -12.39
CA ALA A 181 -18.86 -22.13 -10.96
C ALA A 181 -17.39 -21.84 -10.61
N LEU A 182 -16.46 -22.37 -11.41
CA LEU A 182 -15.02 -22.12 -11.27
C LEU A 182 -14.65 -20.67 -11.57
N LEU A 183 -15.27 -20.03 -12.57
CA LEU A 183 -15.07 -18.60 -12.85
C LEU A 183 -15.50 -17.75 -11.64
N ILE A 184 -16.65 -18.03 -11.05
CA ILE A 184 -17.14 -17.32 -9.87
C ILE A 184 -16.18 -17.54 -8.69
N ALA A 185 -15.77 -18.78 -8.43
CA ALA A 185 -14.83 -19.09 -7.36
C ALA A 185 -13.47 -18.39 -7.54
N ALA A 186 -12.89 -18.47 -8.75
CA ALA A 186 -11.61 -17.85 -9.06
C ALA A 186 -11.66 -16.31 -8.98
N THR A 187 -12.77 -15.70 -9.41
CA THR A 187 -12.95 -14.24 -9.28
C THR A 187 -13.19 -13.81 -7.84
N GLU A 188 -13.94 -14.57 -7.04
CA GLU A 188 -14.10 -14.34 -5.60
C GLU A 188 -12.76 -14.45 -4.85
N ASP A 189 -11.93 -15.44 -5.19
CA ASP A 189 -10.61 -15.60 -4.58
C ASP A 189 -9.64 -14.47 -4.98
N LEU A 190 -9.64 -14.06 -6.25
CA LEU A 190 -8.82 -12.94 -6.70
C LEU A 190 -9.25 -11.62 -6.05
N HIS A 191 -10.56 -11.39 -5.91
CA HIS A 191 -11.08 -10.23 -5.18
C HIS A 191 -10.69 -10.26 -3.70
N ARG A 192 -10.71 -11.44 -3.06
CA ARG A 192 -10.26 -11.60 -1.67
C ARG A 192 -8.77 -11.28 -1.52
N GLN A 193 -7.94 -11.75 -2.45
CA GLN A 193 -6.52 -11.41 -2.48
C GLN A 193 -6.30 -9.89 -2.66
N GLU A 194 -7.00 -9.27 -3.62
CA GLU A 194 -6.95 -7.82 -3.84
C GLU A 194 -7.34 -7.07 -2.54
N ASP A 195 -8.42 -7.48 -1.87
CA ASP A 195 -8.89 -6.88 -0.61
C ASP A 195 -7.92 -7.05 0.57
N ASP A 196 -7.31 -8.22 0.71
CA ASP A 196 -6.29 -8.51 1.74
C ASP A 196 -5.03 -7.66 1.52
N ASP A 197 -4.58 -7.55 0.27
CA ASP A 197 -3.44 -6.72 -0.09
C ASP A 197 -3.71 -5.23 0.15
N PHE A 198 -4.94 -4.77 -0.11
CA PHE A 198 -5.36 -3.42 0.24
C PHE A 198 -5.32 -3.18 1.76
N GLU A 199 -5.79 -4.13 2.56
CA GLU A 199 -5.78 -4.01 4.01
C GLU A 199 -4.36 -4.03 4.58
N ARG A 200 -3.50 -4.93 4.08
CA ARG A 200 -2.08 -4.95 4.43
C ARG A 200 -1.41 -3.63 4.09
N GLU A 201 -1.58 -3.11 2.89
CA GLU A 201 -0.96 -1.84 2.48
C GLU A 201 -1.44 -0.67 3.35
N TYR A 202 -2.73 -0.63 3.68
CA TYR A 202 -3.28 0.37 4.60
C TYR A 202 -2.65 0.29 5.99
N GLU A 203 -2.54 -0.91 6.55
CA GLU A 203 -1.92 -1.14 7.85
C GLU A 203 -0.45 -0.73 7.86
N HIS A 204 0.31 -1.09 6.82
CA HIS A 204 1.69 -0.65 6.67
C HIS A 204 1.82 0.88 6.62
N GLN A 205 0.93 1.57 5.90
CA GLN A 205 0.91 3.03 5.85
C GLN A 205 0.55 3.65 7.21
N ARG A 206 -0.42 3.08 7.92
CA ARG A 206 -0.84 3.52 9.25
C ARG A 206 0.30 3.38 10.25
N ILE A 207 0.95 2.22 10.29
CA ILE A 207 2.10 1.95 11.15
C ILE A 207 3.26 2.89 10.80
N ALA A 208 3.57 3.06 9.51
CA ALA A 208 4.64 3.95 9.08
C ALA A 208 4.37 5.42 9.46
N LEU A 209 3.14 5.91 9.33
CA LEU A 209 2.75 7.26 9.75
C LEU A 209 2.87 7.42 11.27
N TRP A 210 2.46 6.42 12.03
CA TRP A 210 2.54 6.44 13.49
C TRP A 210 4.01 6.44 13.97
N LEU A 211 4.85 5.58 13.38
CA LEU A 211 6.29 5.55 13.63
C LEU A 211 7.00 6.85 13.20
N ALA A 212 6.58 7.46 12.10
CA ALA A 212 7.11 8.74 11.68
C ALA A 212 6.74 9.85 12.68
N LEU A 213 5.50 9.85 13.19
CA LEU A 213 5.05 10.82 14.17
C LEU A 213 5.78 10.66 15.51
N THR A 214 5.92 9.44 16.01
CA THR A 214 6.68 9.18 17.25
C THR A 214 8.16 9.46 17.09
N GLY A 215 8.75 9.12 15.94
CA GLY A 215 10.14 9.42 15.65
C GLY A 215 10.41 10.92 15.50
N ILE A 216 9.50 11.69 14.88
CA ILE A 216 9.60 13.15 14.85
C ILE A 216 9.50 13.76 16.25
N ALA A 217 8.60 13.24 17.09
CA ALA A 217 8.50 13.68 18.49
C ALA A 217 9.82 13.40 19.24
N ALA A 218 10.44 12.23 19.01
CA ALA A 218 11.75 11.91 19.57
C ALA A 218 12.86 12.84 19.05
N VAL A 219 12.91 13.11 17.73
CA VAL A 219 13.86 14.06 17.13
C VAL A 219 13.72 15.46 17.73
N LEU A 220 12.49 15.93 17.92
CA LEU A 220 12.23 17.23 18.55
C LEU A 220 12.70 17.25 20.02
N LEU A 221 12.40 16.19 20.78
CA LEU A 221 12.78 16.08 22.18
C LEU A 221 14.31 16.04 22.32
N LEU A 222 15.00 15.15 21.60
CA LEU A 222 16.46 15.05 21.65
C LEU A 222 17.13 16.31 21.10
N GLY A 223 16.62 16.89 20.02
CA GLY A 223 17.17 18.11 19.43
C GLY A 223 17.05 19.34 20.34
N LEU A 224 16.01 19.39 21.19
CA LEU A 224 15.86 20.41 22.21
C LEU A 224 16.71 20.13 23.45
N ALA A 225 16.75 18.87 23.92
CA ALA A 225 17.46 18.49 25.13
C ALA A 225 18.99 18.53 24.98
N LEU A 226 19.51 18.19 23.79
CA LEU A 226 20.95 18.05 23.53
C LEU A 226 21.52 19.22 22.70
N ASP A 227 20.68 20.17 22.29
CA ASP A 227 21.03 21.32 21.42
C ASP A 227 21.69 20.96 20.07
N HIS A 228 21.51 19.71 19.61
CA HIS A 228 22.10 19.16 18.37
C HIS A 228 21.16 19.29 17.15
N ARG A 229 20.52 20.45 17.00
CA ARG A 229 19.45 20.64 16.01
C ARG A 229 19.94 20.57 14.56
N LEU A 230 21.07 21.23 14.26
CA LEU A 230 21.62 21.29 12.91
C LEU A 230 22.16 19.94 12.43
N SER A 231 22.82 19.19 13.31
CA SER A 231 23.30 17.85 13.02
C SER A 231 22.13 16.88 12.79
N MET A 232 21.03 16.98 13.55
CA MET A 232 19.82 16.19 13.29
C MET A 232 19.15 16.53 11.95
N LEU A 233 19.08 17.81 11.57
CA LEU A 233 18.55 18.21 10.27
C LEU A 233 19.40 17.64 9.12
N LEU A 234 20.72 17.72 9.22
CA LEU A 234 21.62 17.13 8.22
C LEU A 234 21.56 15.60 8.23
N GLY A 235 21.43 14.97 9.39
CA GLY A 235 21.18 13.54 9.49
C GLY A 235 19.90 13.13 8.76
N GLY A 236 18.82 13.88 8.96
CA GLY A 236 17.56 13.64 8.25
C GLY A 236 17.66 13.86 6.75
N LEU A 237 18.42 14.87 6.32
CA LEU A 237 18.72 15.08 4.90
C LEU A 237 19.49 13.89 4.31
N GLY A 238 20.51 13.38 5.02
CA GLY A 238 21.25 12.18 4.62
C GLY A 238 20.33 10.96 4.50
N GLY A 239 19.45 10.77 5.48
CA GLY A 239 18.45 9.70 5.49
C GLY A 239 17.47 9.78 4.33
N PHE A 240 17.09 10.99 3.90
CA PHE A 240 16.24 11.22 2.73
C PHE A 240 16.95 10.92 1.40
N LEU A 241 18.22 11.31 1.27
CA LEU A 241 19.00 11.13 0.04
C LEU A 241 19.25 9.65 -0.30
N SER A 242 19.39 8.80 0.71
CA SER A 242 19.66 7.37 0.55
C SER A 242 18.63 6.65 -0.34
N PRO A 243 17.31 6.65 -0.03
CA PRO A 243 16.31 6.04 -0.89
C PRO A 243 16.07 6.82 -2.19
N LEU A 244 16.24 8.15 -2.21
CA LEU A 244 16.08 8.95 -3.43
C LEU A 244 17.06 8.50 -4.54
N ILE A 245 18.32 8.25 -4.18
CA ILE A 245 19.33 7.71 -5.10
C ILE A 245 18.95 6.30 -5.55
N GLY A 246 18.38 5.48 -4.67
CA GLY A 246 17.87 4.15 -5.01
C GLY A 246 16.77 4.19 -6.06
N VAL A 247 15.81 5.11 -5.92
CA VAL A 247 14.74 5.35 -6.90
C VAL A 247 15.31 5.82 -8.23
N MET A 248 16.23 6.77 -8.23
CA MET A 248 16.86 7.28 -9.46
C MET A 248 17.67 6.21 -10.21
N ARG A 249 18.19 5.21 -9.49
CA ARG A 249 18.94 4.09 -10.07
C ARG A 249 18.07 2.88 -10.42
N SER A 250 16.74 2.99 -10.31
CA SER A 250 15.79 1.89 -10.53
C SER A 250 16.07 0.66 -9.67
N GLN A 251 16.77 0.82 -8.54
CA GLN A 251 17.12 -0.29 -7.65
C GLN A 251 15.94 -0.61 -6.72
N ARG A 252 15.04 -1.47 -7.22
CA ARG A 252 13.81 -1.98 -6.58
C ARG A 252 12.74 -0.91 -6.26
N PRO A 253 11.44 -1.28 -6.29
CA PRO A 253 10.39 -0.42 -5.78
C PRO A 253 10.62 -0.19 -4.28
N THR A 254 10.91 1.05 -3.89
CA THR A 254 11.05 1.42 -2.49
C THR A 254 9.65 1.58 -1.91
N SER A 255 9.32 0.83 -0.86
CA SER A 255 8.01 0.95 -0.23
C SER A 255 7.85 2.35 0.37
N TRP A 256 6.63 2.89 0.29
CA TRP A 256 6.34 4.25 0.76
C TRP A 256 6.72 4.45 2.23
N GLY A 257 6.51 3.43 3.08
CA GLY A 257 6.92 3.46 4.48
C GLY A 257 8.42 3.69 4.67
N VAL A 258 9.28 3.13 3.80
CA VAL A 258 10.73 3.35 3.84
C VAL A 258 11.06 4.80 3.49
N LEU A 259 10.42 5.37 2.47
CA LEU A 259 10.61 6.77 2.08
C LEU A 259 10.23 7.74 3.22
N VAL A 260 9.20 7.41 3.99
CA VAL A 260 8.69 8.24 5.09
C VAL A 260 9.52 8.08 6.38
N LEU A 261 10.06 6.90 6.64
CA LEU A 261 10.82 6.66 7.87
C LEU A 261 12.31 6.98 7.72
N ALA A 262 12.87 6.92 6.52
CA ALA A 262 14.32 7.12 6.30
C ALA A 262 14.85 8.49 6.80
N PRO A 263 14.16 9.64 6.57
CA PRO A 263 14.62 10.91 7.12
C PRO A 263 14.56 10.95 8.66
N VAL A 264 13.57 10.30 9.26
CA VAL A 264 13.42 10.23 10.73
C VAL A 264 14.53 9.36 11.33
N GLY A 265 14.80 8.21 10.72
CA GLY A 265 15.91 7.33 11.11
C GLY A 265 17.27 8.01 10.95
N GLY A 266 17.49 8.72 9.85
CA GLY A 266 18.73 9.46 9.61
C GLY A 266 18.95 10.59 10.62
N ALA A 267 17.88 11.32 11.00
CA ALA A 267 17.96 12.36 12.01
C ALA A 267 18.33 11.81 13.41
N LEU A 268 17.82 10.63 13.76
CA LEU A 268 18.16 9.94 15.02
C LEU A 268 19.55 9.28 14.99
N ALA A 269 20.00 8.82 13.81
CA ALA A 269 21.31 8.22 13.63
C ALA A 269 22.45 9.25 13.74
N ALA A 270 22.23 10.51 13.35
CA ALA A 270 23.23 11.57 13.43
C ALA A 270 23.84 11.77 14.84
N PRO A 271 23.07 12.04 15.91
CA PRO A 271 23.64 12.19 17.24
C PRO A 271 24.32 10.90 17.73
N GLY A 272 23.76 9.73 17.42
CA GLY A 272 24.38 8.44 17.75
C GLY A 272 25.74 8.25 17.07
N GLY A 273 25.85 8.59 15.79
CA GLY A 273 27.09 8.56 15.03
C GLY A 273 28.13 9.55 15.55
N LEU A 274 27.71 10.75 15.97
CA LEU A 274 28.60 11.73 16.58
C LEU A 274 29.14 11.26 17.93
N LEU A 275 28.31 10.63 18.78
CA LEU A 275 28.77 10.01 20.03
C LEU A 275 29.75 8.87 19.77
N LEU A 276 29.46 8.03 18.78
CA LEU A 276 30.34 6.93 18.39
C LEU A 276 31.69 7.45 17.89
N VAL A 277 31.71 8.48 17.04
CA VAL A 277 32.95 9.13 16.59
C VAL A 277 33.72 9.75 17.76
N ARG A 278 33.03 10.37 18.73
CA ARG A 278 33.68 10.87 19.96
C ARG A 278 34.30 9.73 20.76
N MET A 279 33.59 8.62 20.94
CA MET A 279 34.09 7.45 21.68
C MET A 279 35.29 6.81 20.99
N LEU A 280 35.29 6.68 19.67
CA LEU A 280 36.43 6.15 18.91
C LEU A 280 37.62 7.12 18.86
N ALA A 281 37.37 8.41 19.06
CA ALA A 281 38.40 9.44 19.17
C ALA A 281 38.94 9.60 20.59
N ASP A 282 38.37 8.91 21.59
CA ASP A 282 38.77 9.00 22.99
C ASP A 282 40.25 8.55 23.15
N PRO A 283 41.07 9.20 24.00
CA PRO A 283 42.51 8.95 24.05
C PRO A 283 42.88 7.52 24.43
N GLU A 284 41.97 6.80 25.09
CA GLU A 284 42.16 5.39 25.46
C GLU A 284 42.05 4.44 24.26
N LEU A 285 41.21 4.78 23.28
CA LEU A 285 41.01 3.98 22.05
C LEU A 285 41.86 4.51 20.89
N ASN A 286 42.02 5.83 20.80
CA ASN A 286 42.86 6.59 19.87
C ASN A 286 42.81 6.14 18.40
N LEU A 287 41.66 5.68 17.92
CA LEU A 287 41.51 5.16 16.55
C LEU A 287 41.32 6.27 15.52
N LEU A 288 40.70 7.40 15.91
CA LEU A 288 40.36 8.49 14.99
C LEU A 288 41.18 9.77 15.21
N GLY A 289 42.08 9.83 16.20
CA GLY A 289 42.92 11.00 16.46
C GLY A 289 42.17 12.21 17.05
N GLN A 290 42.93 13.14 17.62
CA GLN A 290 42.38 14.23 18.47
C GLN A 290 41.49 15.25 17.74
N VAL A 291 41.59 15.34 16.40
CA VAL A 291 40.83 16.29 15.58
C VAL A 291 39.32 16.04 15.69
N PHE A 292 38.90 14.77 15.85
CA PHE A 292 37.49 14.42 16.02
C PHE A 292 36.99 14.56 17.45
N LEU A 293 37.87 14.58 18.45
CA LEU A 293 37.48 14.69 19.86
C LEU A 293 36.85 16.07 20.15
N HIS A 294 37.42 17.13 19.57
CA HIS A 294 36.97 18.52 19.78
C HIS A 294 35.88 18.96 18.78
N ASN A 295 35.82 18.33 17.61
CA ASN A 295 35.00 18.81 16.48
C ASN A 295 33.80 17.89 16.15
N SER A 296 33.48 16.92 17.01
CA SER A 296 32.35 15.99 16.85
C SER A 296 31.12 16.40 17.67
N TRP A 297 31.05 16.01 18.94
CA TRP A 297 29.91 16.24 19.83
C TRP A 297 29.93 17.60 20.53
N GLY A 298 31.12 18.06 20.96
CA GLY A 298 31.25 19.31 21.71
C GLY A 298 30.99 20.57 20.89
N ALA A 299 31.03 20.46 19.56
CA ALA A 299 30.88 21.59 18.64
C ALA A 299 29.96 21.19 17.45
N PRO A 300 28.65 21.01 17.67
CA PRO A 300 27.72 20.46 16.67
C PRO A 300 27.51 21.36 15.43
N ALA A 301 27.90 22.63 15.51
CA ALA A 301 27.83 23.57 14.39
C ALA A 301 29.05 23.53 13.46
N GLN A 302 30.10 22.79 13.83
CA GLN A 302 31.30 22.71 13.00
C GLN A 302 31.08 21.86 11.75
N PRO A 303 31.73 22.21 10.63
CA PRO A 303 31.54 21.53 9.35
C PRO A 303 31.87 20.04 9.40
N ILE A 304 32.85 19.63 10.22
CA ILE A 304 33.21 18.22 10.39
C ILE A 304 32.08 17.44 11.08
N SER A 305 31.54 17.96 12.19
CA SER A 305 30.38 17.37 12.88
C SER A 305 29.17 17.25 11.95
N LEU A 306 28.90 18.30 11.18
CA LEU A 306 27.82 18.32 10.20
C LEU A 306 28.00 17.28 9.08
N ALA A 307 29.20 17.14 8.53
CA ALA A 307 29.51 16.13 7.52
C ALA A 307 29.37 14.70 8.06
N VAL A 308 29.85 14.47 9.29
CA VAL A 308 29.69 13.17 9.97
C VAL A 308 28.22 12.87 10.23
N ALA A 309 27.45 13.85 10.69
CA ALA A 309 26.01 13.72 10.91
C ALA A 309 25.27 13.38 9.61
N LEU A 310 25.60 14.03 8.50
CA LEU A 310 25.06 13.72 7.17
C LEU A 310 25.42 12.29 6.74
N LEU A 311 26.67 11.88 6.92
CA LEU A 311 27.17 10.55 6.54
C LEU A 311 26.46 9.43 7.33
N PHE A 312 26.34 9.58 8.65
CA PHE A 312 25.61 8.63 9.48
C PHE A 312 24.11 8.65 9.22
N GLY A 313 23.55 9.83 8.91
CA GLY A 313 22.18 9.95 8.44
C GLY A 313 21.93 9.16 7.16
N PHE A 314 22.86 9.27 6.20
CA PHE A 314 22.84 8.52 4.94
C PHE A 314 23.04 7.01 5.14
N SER A 315 23.90 6.60 6.07
CA SER A 315 24.19 5.19 6.36
C SER A 315 23.17 4.53 7.29
N GLY A 316 22.28 5.28 7.94
CA GLY A 316 21.27 4.73 8.85
C GLY A 316 20.38 3.65 8.22
N THR A 317 20.10 3.74 6.92
CA THR A 317 19.36 2.70 6.17
C THR A 317 20.18 1.43 5.96
N LEU A 318 21.51 1.54 5.89
CA LEU A 318 22.44 0.41 5.79
C LEU A 318 22.61 -0.29 7.15
N PHE A 319 22.70 0.49 8.24
CA PHE A 319 22.73 -0.07 9.59
C PHE A 319 21.44 -0.81 9.96
N SER A 320 20.28 -0.30 9.56
CA SER A 320 19.01 -1.02 9.75
C SER A 320 18.98 -2.36 8.99
N ARG A 321 19.54 -2.41 7.77
CA ARG A 321 19.68 -3.67 7.02
C ARG A 321 20.67 -4.63 7.66
N LEU A 322 21.78 -4.13 8.20
CA LEU A 322 22.74 -4.94 8.96
C LEU A 322 22.17 -5.45 10.28
N ALA A 323 21.42 -4.63 11.00
CA ALA A 323 20.72 -5.04 12.23
C ALA A 323 19.67 -6.10 11.93
N LEU A 324 18.86 -5.93 10.89
CA LEU A 324 17.89 -6.94 10.44
C LEU A 324 18.56 -8.23 9.95
N ALA A 325 19.70 -8.13 9.26
CA ALA A 325 20.48 -9.29 8.85
C ALA A 325 21.10 -10.03 10.06
N ALA A 326 21.59 -9.28 11.05
CA ALA A 326 22.14 -9.84 12.29
C ALA A 326 21.04 -10.48 13.16
N THR A 327 19.86 -9.84 13.30
CA THR A 327 18.72 -10.43 14.02
C THR A 327 18.09 -11.60 13.25
N GLY A 328 18.13 -11.59 11.92
CA GLY A 328 17.70 -12.70 11.09
C GLY A 328 18.57 -13.95 11.25
N GLN A 329 19.84 -13.79 11.66
CA GLN A 329 20.71 -14.89 12.08
C GLN A 329 20.46 -15.35 13.52
N LEU A 330 19.80 -14.53 14.34
CA LEU A 330 19.48 -14.82 15.74
C LEU A 330 18.09 -15.47 15.94
N VAL A 331 17.25 -15.51 14.90
CA VAL A 331 16.05 -16.37 14.89
C VAL A 331 16.49 -17.77 14.43
N PRO A 332 16.53 -18.77 15.33
CA PRO A 332 16.85 -20.12 14.92
C PRO A 332 15.77 -20.59 13.94
N THR A 333 16.19 -21.09 12.79
CA THR A 333 15.35 -21.85 11.85
C THR A 333 14.97 -23.20 12.49
N ALA A 334 14.22 -23.18 13.58
CA ALA A 334 13.61 -24.35 14.18
C ALA A 334 12.43 -24.77 13.29
N GLY A 335 12.72 -25.61 12.30
CA GLY A 335 11.69 -26.12 11.38
C GLY A 335 12.18 -26.70 10.06
N ARG A 336 13.48 -26.97 9.88
CA ARG A 336 13.96 -27.85 8.80
C ARG A 336 14.22 -29.25 9.36
N THR A 337 13.15 -29.90 9.82
CA THR A 337 13.14 -31.35 10.01
C THR A 337 13.45 -32.03 8.69
N ALA A 338 14.41 -32.93 8.76
CA ALA A 338 14.97 -33.72 7.68
C ALA A 338 13.88 -34.38 6.82
N ARG A 339 14.00 -34.20 5.50
CA ARG A 339 13.30 -35.01 4.51
C ARG A 339 14.05 -36.35 4.42
N PRO A 340 13.45 -37.51 4.72
CA PRO A 340 14.08 -38.79 4.43
C PRO A 340 14.22 -38.94 2.91
N GLY A 341 15.41 -39.33 2.45
CA GLY A 341 15.67 -39.61 1.03
C GLY A 341 14.82 -40.77 0.50
N PRO A 342 14.57 -40.83 -0.82
CA PRO A 342 13.78 -41.89 -1.42
C PRO A 342 14.47 -43.26 -1.29
N PRO A 343 13.73 -44.35 -1.06
CA PRO A 343 14.31 -45.69 -1.03
C PRO A 343 14.74 -46.11 -2.43
N GLY A 344 16.03 -46.42 -2.58
CA GLY A 344 16.55 -47.14 -3.74
C GLY A 344 15.88 -48.52 -3.81
N ARG A 345 15.34 -48.86 -4.98
CA ARG A 345 14.80 -50.19 -5.26
C ARG A 345 15.94 -51.17 -5.61
N PRO A 346 15.79 -52.46 -5.27
CA PRO A 346 16.80 -53.50 -5.44
C PRO A 346 17.10 -53.85 -6.89
#